data_AF-A0A090I0F3-F1
#
_entry.id   AF-A0A090I0F3-F1
#
_cell.length_a   1.000
_cell.length_b   1.000
_cell.length_c   1.000
_cell.angle_alpha   90.00
_cell.angle_beta   90.00
_cell.angle_gamma   90.00
#
_symmetry.space_group_name_H-M   'P 1'
#
loop_
_entity.id
_entity.type
_entity.pdbx_description
1 polymer ?
#
loop_
_entity_poly.entity_id
_entity_poly.type
_entity_poly.pdbx_seq_one_letter_code
_entity_poly.pdbx_strand_id
1 'polypeptide(L)'
;MKKFYKNIIYILLIFSFVFLMSCSKNKEKNMIKEFLSFYFEQLNYNEEEWDKAKIEYSSYVKINPEENKENNYDFKNSYEASEYSKYLTENCFYKLVRDRFIPNLKLKSLKNAEYSLNEIKKEDDFYNVSVNILTDDKKYSIKIPIAFYKEKKISYIDFTSLTEIYDKD
;
A
#
# COMPACT_ATOMS: atom_id res chain seq x y z
N MET A 1 38.08 0.55 37.82
CA MET A 1 37.23 1.54 37.13
C MET A 1 37.07 1.29 35.63
N LYS A 2 38.13 1.15 34.82
CA LYS A 2 38.02 0.95 33.34
C LYS A 2 37.09 -0.20 32.90
N LYS A 3 37.05 -1.31 33.64
CA LYS A 3 36.19 -2.48 33.34
C LYS A 3 34.69 -2.19 33.51
N PHE A 4 34.33 -1.31 34.46
CA PHE A 4 32.95 -0.97 34.78
C PHE A 4 32.36 -0.02 33.71
N TYR A 5 33.13 1.00 33.30
CA TYR A 5 32.75 1.88 32.19
C TYR A 5 32.62 1.14 30.86
N LYS A 6 33.49 0.15 30.61
CA LYS A 6 33.41 -0.69 29.41
C LYS A 6 32.09 -1.46 29.35
N ASN A 7 31.63 -2.03 30.48
CA ASN A 7 30.37 -2.75 30.57
C ASN A 7 29.14 -1.84 30.43
N ILE A 8 29.18 -0.62 30.97
CA ILE A 8 28.10 0.38 30.81
C ILE A 8 27.96 0.82 29.35
N ILE A 9 29.07 1.00 28.64
CA ILE A 9 29.06 1.36 27.21
C ILE A 9 28.41 0.26 26.36
N TYR A 10 28.69 -1.02 26.65
CA TYR A 10 28.03 -2.13 25.93
C TYR A 10 26.52 -2.17 26.18
N ILE A 11 26.07 -1.90 27.41
CA ILE A 11 24.63 -1.85 27.73
C ILE A 11 23.97 -0.69 26.97
N LEU A 12 24.60 0.49 26.94
CA LEU A 12 24.09 1.65 26.18
C LEU A 12 24.03 1.40 24.67
N LEU A 13 25.00 0.68 24.11
CA LEU A 13 24.99 0.29 22.69
C LEU A 13 23.89 -0.73 22.37
N ILE A 14 23.62 -1.68 23.27
CA ILE A 14 22.51 -2.63 23.12
C ILE A 14 21.17 -1.90 23.19
N PHE A 15 21.00 -0.99 24.16
CA PHE A 15 19.80 -0.18 24.28
C PHE A 15 19.58 0.75 23.08
N SER A 16 20.63 1.35 22.53
CA SER A 16 20.49 2.16 21.32
C SER A 16 20.10 1.32 20.11
N PHE A 17 20.65 0.11 19.98
CA PHE A 17 20.31 -0.83 18.90
C PHE A 17 18.85 -1.31 18.97
N VAL A 18 18.36 -1.63 20.17
CA VAL A 18 16.94 -2.00 20.39
C VAL A 18 16.01 -0.82 20.10
N PHE A 19 16.40 0.40 20.45
CA PHE A 19 15.61 1.60 20.18
C PHE A 19 15.51 1.90 18.68
N LEU A 20 16.60 1.73 17.93
CA LEU A 20 16.64 1.90 16.48
C LEU A 20 15.74 0.89 15.75
N MET A 21 15.73 -0.37 16.19
CA MET A 21 14.85 -1.43 15.64
C MET A 21 13.36 -1.19 15.90
N SER A 22 13.00 -0.45 16.96
CA SER A 22 11.60 -0.13 17.28
C SER A 22 11.06 1.04 16.46
N CYS A 23 11.93 1.99 16.09
CA CYS A 23 11.55 3.14 15.26
C CYS A 23 11.18 2.75 13.82
N SER A 24 11.90 1.82 13.17
CA SER A 24 11.60 1.46 11.76
C SER A 24 10.26 0.72 11.64
N LYS A 25 9.96 -0.18 12.59
CA LYS A 25 8.69 -0.93 12.64
C LYS A 25 7.45 -0.03 12.72
N ASN A 26 7.53 1.08 13.44
CA ASN A 26 6.41 2.04 13.53
C ASN A 26 6.25 2.84 12.24
N LYS A 27 7.36 3.18 11.56
CA LYS A 27 7.33 3.92 10.30
C LYS A 27 6.67 3.11 9.18
N GLU A 28 7.04 1.85 9.01
CA GLU A 28 6.45 0.96 7.99
C GLU A 28 4.96 0.75 8.23
N LYS A 29 4.53 0.52 9.48
CA LYS A 29 3.12 0.38 9.83
C LYS A 29 2.30 1.65 9.54
N ASN A 30 2.86 2.82 9.82
CA ASN A 30 2.18 4.09 9.52
C ASN A 30 2.05 4.30 8.01
N MET A 31 3.10 4.01 7.24
CA MET A 31 3.06 4.08 5.78
C MET A 31 2.01 3.13 5.19
N ILE A 32 1.88 1.91 5.72
CA ILE A 32 0.81 0.97 5.33
C ILE A 32 -0.57 1.59 5.59
N LYS A 33 -0.79 2.16 6.78
CA LYS A 33 -2.08 2.74 7.16
C LYS A 33 -2.44 3.90 6.24
N GLU A 34 -1.53 4.85 6.06
CA GLU A 34 -1.72 6.02 5.21
C GLU A 34 -2.02 5.60 3.76
N PHE A 35 -1.23 4.66 3.21
CA PHE A 35 -1.46 4.13 1.88
C PHE A 35 -2.83 3.46 1.73
N LEU A 36 -3.19 2.55 2.64
CA LEU A 36 -4.47 1.84 2.54
C LEU A 36 -5.65 2.78 2.77
N SER A 37 -5.49 3.80 3.63
CA SER A 37 -6.53 4.82 3.79
C SER A 37 -6.75 5.59 2.50
N PHE A 38 -5.68 6.07 1.86
CA PHE A 38 -5.76 6.73 0.57
C PHE A 38 -6.34 5.82 -0.53
N TYR A 39 -5.93 4.55 -0.56
CA TYR A 39 -6.46 3.57 -1.50
C TYR A 39 -7.98 3.33 -1.34
N PHE A 40 -8.46 3.19 -0.10
CA PHE A 40 -9.87 2.93 0.17
C PHE A 40 -10.75 4.19 0.19
N GLU A 41 -10.19 5.40 0.14
CA GLU A 41 -10.98 6.64 -0.08
C GLU A 41 -11.82 6.57 -1.36
N GLN A 42 -11.37 5.77 -2.34
CA GLN A 42 -12.08 5.53 -3.59
C GLN A 42 -13.47 4.88 -3.42
N LEU A 43 -13.77 4.28 -2.26
CA LEU A 43 -15.12 3.80 -1.92
C LEU A 43 -16.15 4.93 -1.81
N ASN A 44 -15.68 6.15 -1.52
CA ASN A 44 -16.52 7.34 -1.39
C ASN A 44 -16.65 8.14 -2.69
N TYR A 45 -15.99 7.71 -3.77
CA TYR A 45 -16.02 8.45 -5.03
C TYR A 45 -17.43 8.42 -5.63
N ASN A 46 -17.92 9.60 -6.03
CA ASN A 46 -19.10 9.70 -6.86
C ASN A 46 -18.81 9.27 -8.32
N GLU A 47 -19.83 9.26 -9.18
CA GLU A 47 -19.66 8.80 -10.56
C GLU A 47 -18.63 9.61 -11.37
N GLU A 48 -18.63 10.93 -11.19
CA GLU A 48 -17.72 11.83 -11.90
C GLU A 48 -16.27 11.64 -11.44
N GLU A 49 -16.05 11.54 -10.13
CA GLU A 49 -14.73 11.27 -9.54
C GLU A 49 -14.18 9.92 -10.02
N TRP A 50 -15.04 8.91 -10.11
CA TRP A 50 -14.66 7.60 -10.59
C TRP A 50 -14.28 7.59 -12.07
N ASP A 51 -15.01 8.30 -12.92
CA ASP A 51 -14.71 8.36 -14.35
C ASP A 51 -13.47 9.20 -14.63
N LYS A 52 -13.23 10.27 -13.86
CA LYS A 52 -11.95 11.02 -13.89
C LYS A 52 -10.78 10.11 -13.54
N ALA A 53 -10.86 9.42 -12.40
CA ALA A 53 -9.86 8.45 -12.00
C ALA A 53 -9.60 7.46 -13.15
N LYS A 54 -10.62 6.76 -13.67
CA LYS A 54 -10.45 5.82 -14.80
C LYS A 54 -9.70 6.41 -15.99
N ILE A 55 -10.04 7.64 -16.40
CA ILE A 55 -9.41 8.30 -17.53
C ILE A 55 -7.94 8.55 -17.22
N GLU A 56 -7.62 9.12 -16.05
CA GLU A 56 -6.25 9.33 -15.58
C GLU A 56 -5.47 8.01 -15.55
N TYR A 57 -6.02 6.95 -14.97
CA TYR A 57 -5.29 5.68 -14.86
C TYR A 57 -5.16 4.93 -16.18
N SER A 58 -6.15 5.00 -17.06
CA SER A 58 -6.08 4.41 -18.41
C SER A 58 -4.97 5.04 -19.26
N SER A 59 -4.62 6.31 -18.98
CA SER A 59 -3.51 6.98 -19.65
C SER A 59 -2.15 6.36 -19.27
N TYR A 60 -2.01 5.84 -18.06
CA TYR A 60 -0.81 5.10 -17.64
C TYR A 60 -0.73 3.70 -18.26
N VAL A 61 -1.85 3.01 -18.48
CA VAL A 61 -1.88 1.65 -19.06
C VAL A 61 -1.49 1.65 -20.55
N LYS A 62 -1.75 2.76 -21.27
CA LYS A 62 -1.31 2.94 -22.66
C LYS A 62 0.21 3.09 -22.82
N ILE A 63 0.96 3.18 -21.72
CA ILE A 63 2.41 3.05 -21.72
C ILE A 63 2.72 1.56 -21.99
N ASN A 64 2.96 1.25 -23.27
CA ASN A 64 3.01 -0.09 -23.84
C ASN A 64 4.04 -1.02 -23.14
N PRO A 65 3.66 -2.24 -22.74
CA PRO A 65 4.61 -3.22 -22.19
C PRO A 65 5.48 -3.93 -23.25
N GLU A 66 5.15 -3.82 -24.54
CA GLU A 66 5.92 -4.46 -25.63
C GLU A 66 7.00 -3.54 -26.23
N GLU A 67 6.91 -2.24 -26.02
CA GLU A 67 7.93 -1.30 -26.43
C GLU A 67 8.75 -0.94 -25.21
N ASN A 68 9.98 -1.44 -25.11
CA ASN A 68 11.07 -0.84 -24.32
C ASN A 68 11.42 0.57 -24.84
N LYS A 69 10.42 1.39 -25.15
CA LYS A 69 10.54 2.77 -25.56
C LYS A 69 9.82 3.60 -24.52
N GLU A 70 10.61 4.47 -23.90
CA GLU A 70 10.14 5.60 -23.11
C GLU A 70 9.11 6.38 -23.93
N ASN A 71 7.84 6.03 -23.82
CA ASN A 71 6.83 7.07 -23.88
C ASN A 71 7.07 7.88 -22.61
N ASN A 72 7.71 9.04 -22.78
CA ASN A 72 8.07 10.07 -21.81
C ASN A 72 6.84 10.60 -21.05
N TYR A 73 6.08 9.71 -20.39
CA TYR A 73 5.08 10.10 -19.44
C TYR A 73 5.80 10.29 -18.11
N ASP A 74 5.99 11.55 -17.73
CA ASP A 74 6.66 11.89 -16.49
C ASP A 74 5.77 11.51 -15.31
N PHE A 75 6.01 10.31 -14.76
CA PHE A 75 5.39 9.77 -13.56
C PHE A 75 5.42 10.76 -12.38
N LYS A 76 6.35 11.73 -12.37
CA LYS A 76 6.40 12.77 -11.33
C LYS A 76 5.37 13.89 -11.51
N ASN A 77 4.79 14.08 -12.69
CA ASN A 77 4.00 15.28 -13.01
C ASN A 77 2.48 15.05 -13.08
N SER A 78 1.96 13.82 -12.97
CA SER A 78 0.52 13.63 -12.81
C SER A 78 0.12 13.67 -11.34
N TYR A 79 -0.95 14.41 -11.04
CA TYR A 79 -1.38 14.74 -9.68
C TYR A 79 -1.64 13.47 -8.83
N GLU A 80 -2.28 12.45 -9.39
CA GLU A 80 -2.59 11.20 -8.68
C GLU A 80 -1.39 10.24 -8.56
N ALA A 81 -0.52 10.18 -9.58
CA ALA A 81 0.75 9.44 -9.46
C ALA A 81 1.64 10.05 -8.37
N SER A 82 1.60 11.37 -8.21
CA SER A 82 2.38 12.08 -7.19
C SER A 82 1.99 11.65 -5.76
N GLU A 83 0.70 11.40 -5.49
CA GLU A 83 0.23 10.95 -4.18
C GLU A 83 0.62 9.49 -3.89
N TYR A 84 0.42 8.59 -4.85
CA TYR A 84 0.86 7.19 -4.70
C TYR A 84 2.39 7.06 -4.63
N SER A 85 3.13 7.94 -5.30
CA SER A 85 4.59 7.93 -5.29
C SER A 85 5.19 8.16 -3.90
N LYS A 86 4.44 8.74 -2.96
CA LYS A 86 4.88 8.91 -1.55
C LYS A 86 5.01 7.56 -0.86
N TYR A 87 4.15 6.60 -1.21
CA TYR A 87 4.06 5.30 -0.55
C TYR A 87 4.73 4.19 -1.35
N LEU A 88 4.57 4.20 -2.68
CA LEU A 88 4.93 3.09 -3.55
C LEU A 88 6.26 3.31 -4.26
N THR A 89 7.04 2.23 -4.40
CA THR A 89 8.07 2.19 -5.44
C THR A 89 7.42 2.31 -6.82
N GLU A 90 8.15 2.88 -7.77
CA GLU A 90 7.71 3.03 -9.15
C GLU A 90 7.30 1.69 -9.78
N ASN A 91 8.08 0.63 -9.57
CA ASN A 91 7.75 -0.72 -10.05
C ASN A 91 6.45 -1.26 -9.41
N CYS A 92 6.22 -1.01 -8.12
CA CYS A 92 4.97 -1.42 -7.46
C CYS A 92 3.77 -0.67 -8.04
N PHE A 93 3.89 0.64 -8.24
CA PHE A 93 2.85 1.44 -8.88
C PHE A 93 2.53 0.93 -10.28
N TYR A 94 3.54 0.72 -11.13
CA TYR A 94 3.34 0.20 -12.48
C TYR A 94 2.63 -1.14 -12.51
N LYS A 95 2.98 -2.07 -11.61
CA LYS A 95 2.28 -3.35 -11.48
C LYS A 95 0.82 -3.15 -11.09
N LEU A 96 0.54 -2.31 -10.10
CA LEU A 96 -0.84 -2.06 -9.66
C LEU A 96 -1.69 -1.43 -10.77
N VAL A 97 -1.13 -0.51 -11.56
CA VAL A 97 -1.82 0.08 -12.72
C VAL A 97 -2.04 -0.96 -13.82
N ARG A 98 -1.00 -1.70 -14.20
CA ARG A 98 -1.07 -2.74 -15.24
C ARG A 98 -2.10 -3.80 -14.90
N ASP A 99 -2.11 -4.24 -13.64
CA ASP A 99 -3.01 -5.25 -13.12
C ASP A 99 -4.38 -4.65 -12.72
N ARG A 100 -4.59 -3.36 -13.00
CA ARG A 100 -5.83 -2.59 -12.79
C ARG A 100 -6.33 -2.57 -11.34
N PHE A 101 -5.42 -2.68 -10.39
CA PHE A 101 -5.70 -2.58 -8.96
C PHE A 101 -5.83 -1.13 -8.47
N ILE A 102 -5.36 -0.13 -9.23
CA ILE A 102 -5.63 1.29 -8.96
C ILE A 102 -6.28 1.92 -10.20
N PRO A 103 -7.48 2.51 -10.06
CA PRO A 103 -8.49 2.27 -9.03
C PRO A 103 -9.05 0.87 -9.23
N ASN A 104 -9.26 0.13 -8.14
CA ASN A 104 -9.82 -1.21 -8.27
C ASN A 104 -11.28 -1.08 -8.66
N LEU A 105 -11.54 -1.26 -9.95
CA LEU A 105 -12.82 -0.96 -10.59
C LEU A 105 -14.02 -1.63 -9.93
N LYS A 106 -13.77 -2.75 -9.28
CA LYS A 106 -14.79 -3.55 -8.61
C LYS A 106 -15.18 -2.97 -7.24
N LEU A 107 -14.37 -2.11 -6.60
CA LEU A 107 -14.77 -1.47 -5.34
C LEU A 107 -16.02 -0.59 -5.49
N LYS A 108 -16.24 0.02 -6.68
CA LYS A 108 -17.46 0.79 -6.98
C LYS A 108 -18.74 -0.05 -6.93
N SER A 109 -18.67 -1.37 -7.14
CA SER A 109 -19.89 -2.19 -7.09
C SER A 109 -20.36 -2.48 -5.67
N LEU A 110 -19.54 -2.20 -4.65
CA LEU A 110 -19.89 -2.41 -3.25
C LEU A 110 -20.71 -1.22 -2.73
N LYS A 111 -22.04 -1.40 -2.61
CA LYS A 111 -22.93 -0.36 -2.07
C LYS A 111 -22.65 -0.11 -0.59
N ASN A 112 -22.61 1.18 -0.22
CA ASN A 112 -22.41 1.67 1.15
C ASN A 112 -21.24 1.00 1.87
N ALA A 113 -20.16 0.74 1.13
CA ALA A 113 -19.04 0.00 1.65
C ALA A 113 -18.15 0.86 2.56
N GLU A 114 -17.85 0.33 3.73
CA GLU A 114 -16.88 0.89 4.68
C GLU A 114 -15.73 -0.11 4.87
N TYR A 115 -14.55 0.40 5.22
CA TYR A 115 -13.40 -0.46 5.54
C TYR A 115 -12.86 -0.16 6.93
N SER A 116 -12.27 -1.18 7.56
CA SER A 116 -11.52 -1.02 8.81
C SER A 116 -10.24 -1.86 8.79
N LEU A 117 -9.13 -1.26 9.21
CA LEU A 117 -7.87 -1.99 9.41
C LEU A 117 -7.89 -2.65 10.79
N ASN A 118 -7.81 -3.99 10.83
CA ASN A 118 -7.86 -4.75 12.09
C ASN A 118 -6.46 -4.99 12.67
N GLU A 119 -5.56 -5.53 11.84
CA GLU A 119 -4.24 -5.96 12.28
C GLU A 119 -3.21 -5.70 11.17
N ILE A 120 -2.02 -5.24 11.57
CA ILE A 120 -0.84 -5.16 10.71
C ILE A 120 0.27 -5.97 11.38
N LYS A 121 0.46 -7.19 10.89
CA LYS A 121 1.42 -8.15 11.44
C LYS A 121 2.61 -8.29 10.50
N LYS A 122 3.82 -8.15 11.04
CA LYS A 122 5.06 -8.39 10.29
C LYS A 122 5.36 -9.88 10.30
N GLU A 123 5.53 -10.45 9.12
CA GLU A 123 6.08 -11.77 8.82
C GLU A 123 7.39 -11.54 8.04
N ASP A 124 8.27 -12.54 7.97
CA ASP A 124 9.69 -12.40 7.58
C ASP A 124 9.99 -11.25 6.60
N ASP A 125 9.45 -11.35 5.38
CA ASP A 125 9.68 -10.40 4.28
C ASP A 125 8.49 -9.49 3.97
N PHE A 126 7.36 -9.65 4.67
CA PHE A 126 6.12 -8.94 4.34
C PHE A 126 5.24 -8.67 5.56
N TYR A 127 4.41 -7.65 5.45
CA TYR A 127 3.32 -7.39 6.35
C TYR A 127 2.05 -8.07 5.84
N ASN A 128 1.38 -8.81 6.71
CA ASN A 128 -0.01 -9.21 6.50
C ASN A 128 -0.92 -8.16 7.14
N VAL A 129 -1.71 -7.49 6.31
CA VAL A 129 -2.70 -6.52 6.77
C VAL A 129 -4.09 -7.13 6.69
N SER A 130 -4.74 -7.25 7.83
CA SER A 130 -6.12 -7.74 7.91
C SER A 130 -7.08 -6.56 7.78
N VAL A 131 -7.91 -6.56 6.74
CA VAL A 131 -8.90 -5.52 6.45
C VAL A 131 -10.30 -6.13 6.52
N ASN A 132 -11.23 -5.48 7.20
CA ASN A 132 -12.64 -5.77 7.03
C ASN A 132 -13.25 -4.80 6.02
N ILE A 133 -14.13 -5.32 5.18
CA ILE A 133 -15.01 -4.51 4.34
C ILE A 133 -16.43 -4.83 4.75
N LEU A 134 -17.15 -3.82 5.20
CA LEU A 134 -18.56 -3.91 5.57
C LEU A 134 -19.37 -3.31 4.43
N THR A 135 -20.41 -4.01 4.02
CA THR A 135 -21.46 -3.54 3.10
C THR A 135 -22.79 -3.63 3.83
N ASP A 136 -23.88 -3.17 3.22
CA ASP A 136 -25.23 -3.28 3.79
C ASP A 136 -25.58 -4.72 4.21
N ASP A 137 -25.18 -5.72 3.41
CA ASP A 137 -25.65 -7.10 3.55
C ASP A 137 -24.58 -8.06 4.09
N LYS A 138 -23.29 -7.73 3.91
CA LYS A 138 -22.19 -8.66 4.13
C LYS A 138 -20.98 -7.99 4.77
N LYS A 139 -20.26 -8.78 5.55
CA LYS A 139 -18.94 -8.44 6.08
C LYS A 139 -17.90 -9.38 5.48
N TYR A 140 -16.89 -8.80 4.85
CA TYR A 140 -15.74 -9.49 4.30
C TYR A 140 -14.52 -9.25 5.17
N SER A 141 -13.70 -10.29 5.36
CA SER A 141 -12.40 -10.16 6.00
C SER A 141 -11.35 -10.68 5.04
N ILE A 142 -10.43 -9.79 4.66
CA ILE A 142 -9.39 -10.05 3.68
C ILE A 142 -8.02 -9.83 4.28
N LYS A 143 -7.02 -10.45 3.67
CA LYS A 143 -5.61 -10.22 3.99
C LYS A 143 -4.92 -9.61 2.79
N ILE A 144 -4.14 -8.58 3.04
CA ILE A 144 -3.36 -7.85 2.03
C ILE A 144 -1.88 -7.99 2.40
N PRO A 145 -1.15 -8.89 1.73
CA PRO A 145 0.31 -8.95 1.81
C PRO A 145 0.95 -7.66 1.27
N ILE A 146 1.91 -7.09 2.02
CA ILE A 146 2.63 -5.87 1.66
C ILE A 146 4.12 -6.02 1.98
N ALA A 147 5.01 -5.86 0.99
CA ALA A 147 6.47 -5.88 1.21
C ALA A 147 7.10 -4.50 0.99
N PHE A 148 8.26 -4.28 1.61
CA PHE A 148 9.01 -3.03 1.52
C PHE A 148 10.34 -3.22 0.80
N TYR A 149 10.78 -2.19 0.07
CA TYR A 149 12.16 -2.08 -0.40
C TYR A 149 12.96 -1.18 0.53
N LYS A 150 13.93 -1.77 1.25
CA LYS A 150 14.90 -1.07 2.12
C LYS A 150 14.23 -0.06 3.06
N GLU A 151 13.11 -0.44 3.68
CA GLU A 151 12.35 0.35 4.68
C GLU A 151 11.88 1.75 4.23
N LYS A 152 11.82 2.04 2.92
CA LYS A 152 11.52 3.39 2.42
C LYS A 152 10.18 3.53 1.72
N LYS A 153 9.80 2.52 0.95
CA LYS A 153 8.58 2.51 0.14
C LYS A 153 8.10 1.08 -0.01
N ILE A 154 6.79 0.95 -0.22
CA ILE A 154 6.14 -0.31 -0.51
C ILE A 154 6.58 -0.80 -1.90
N SER A 155 7.15 -2.00 -1.95
CA SER A 155 7.68 -2.61 -3.17
C SER A 155 6.75 -3.64 -3.79
N TYR A 156 5.78 -4.11 -3.01
CA TYR A 156 4.81 -5.11 -3.43
C TYR A 156 3.57 -5.01 -2.55
N ILE A 157 2.40 -5.13 -3.19
CA ILE A 157 1.08 -5.25 -2.55
C ILE A 157 0.30 -6.29 -3.33
N ASP A 158 -0.40 -7.17 -2.63
CA ASP A 158 -1.32 -8.13 -3.24
C ASP A 158 -2.76 -7.85 -2.86
N PHE A 159 -3.52 -7.38 -3.85
CA PHE A 159 -4.95 -7.12 -3.72
C PHE A 159 -5.82 -8.28 -4.25
N THR A 160 -5.25 -9.45 -4.54
CA THR A 160 -6.00 -10.61 -5.05
C THR A 160 -7.16 -11.00 -4.13
N SER A 161 -6.98 -10.94 -2.81
CA SER A 161 -8.09 -11.24 -1.88
C SER A 161 -9.25 -10.23 -1.93
N LEU A 162 -9.04 -9.00 -2.42
CA LEU A 162 -10.16 -8.12 -2.74
C LEU A 162 -10.98 -8.66 -3.90
N THR A 163 -10.32 -9.30 -4.88
CA THR A 163 -11.01 -9.82 -6.06
C THR A 163 -11.97 -10.98 -5.74
N GLU A 164 -11.67 -11.74 -4.68
CA GLU A 164 -12.49 -12.85 -4.20
C GLU A 164 -13.79 -12.41 -3.54
N ILE A 165 -13.92 -11.13 -3.17
CA ILE A 165 -15.18 -10.57 -2.66
C ILE A 165 -16.25 -10.62 -3.76
N TYR A 166 -15.85 -10.41 -5.01
CA TYR A 166 -16.77 -10.26 -6.14
C TYR A 166 -17.25 -11.58 -6.73
N ASP A 167 -16.51 -12.67 -6.55
CA ASP A 167 -16.95 -14.00 -7.02
C ASP A 167 -17.96 -14.65 -6.05
N LYS A 168 -18.27 -13.97 -4.93
CA LYS A 168 -19.19 -14.41 -3.87
C LYS A 168 -20.44 -13.53 -3.74
N ASP A 169 -20.57 -12.51 -4.58
CA ASP A 169 -21.76 -11.69 -4.79
C ASP A 169 -22.37 -12.01 -6.17
#